data_AF-A0A9W9YVW7-F1
#
_entry.id   AF-A0A9W9YVW7-F1
#
_cell.length_a   1.000
_cell.length_b   1.000
_cell.length_c   1.000
_cell.angle_alpha   90.00
_cell.angle_beta   90.00
_cell.angle_gamma   90.00
#
_symmetry.space_group_name_H-M   'P 1'
#
loop_
_entity.id
_entity.type
_entity.pdbx_description
1 polymer ?
#
loop_
_entity_poly.entity_id
_entity_poly.type
_entity_poly.pdbx_seq_one_letter_code
_entity_poly.pdbx_strand_id
1 'polypeptide(L)'
;MCSVASYPRNGDVIAVARERGWKYLVCPGDSNNLDITTIFDSFSREGNYLLDFLSNRVNVRQNEEKESVEKILTFWEEKSSTNDHGRRIVELRDNAVIILKGFGH
;
A
#
# COMPACT_ATOMS: atom_id res chain seq x y z
N MET A 1 -10.33 -15.83 -16.64
CA MET A 1 -10.17 -14.38 -16.42
C MET A 1 -10.02 -14.16 -14.94
N CYS A 2 -8.81 -13.93 -14.44
CA CYS A 2 -8.59 -13.64 -13.02
C CYS A 2 -9.07 -12.21 -12.73
N SER A 3 -9.97 -12.05 -11.76
CA SER A 3 -10.42 -10.74 -11.30
C SER A 3 -9.25 -10.00 -10.69
N VAL A 4 -8.97 -8.78 -11.14
CA VAL A 4 -8.13 -7.83 -10.39
C VAL A 4 -8.84 -7.62 -9.05
N ALA A 5 -8.27 -8.12 -7.97
CA ALA A 5 -8.80 -7.82 -6.64
C ALA A 5 -8.71 -6.30 -6.45
N SER A 6 -9.86 -5.62 -6.49
CA SER A 6 -9.94 -4.21 -6.13
C SER A 6 -9.92 -4.13 -4.62
N TYR A 7 -8.80 -3.65 -4.05
CA TYR A 7 -8.71 -3.40 -2.63
C TYR A 7 -9.52 -2.14 -2.29
N PRO A 8 -10.59 -2.25 -1.50
CA PRO A 8 -11.38 -1.08 -1.14
C PRO A 8 -10.50 -0.10 -0.36
N ARG A 9 -10.40 1.11 -0.88
CA ARG A 9 -9.73 2.23 -0.23
C ARG A 9 -10.73 2.96 0.65
N ASN A 10 -10.22 3.83 1.50
CA ASN A 10 -11.06 4.69 2.34
C ASN A 10 -12.08 5.49 1.52
N GLY A 11 -11.74 5.92 0.30
CA GLY A 11 -12.67 6.56 -0.62
C GLY A 11 -13.88 5.69 -0.99
N ASP A 12 -13.69 4.39 -1.15
CA ASP A 12 -14.76 3.44 -1.47
C ASP A 12 -15.72 3.28 -0.27
N VAL A 13 -15.17 3.20 0.94
CA VAL A 13 -15.95 3.16 2.18
C VAL A 13 -16.76 4.45 2.37
N ILE A 14 -16.15 5.61 2.11
CA ILE A 14 -16.81 6.92 2.18
C ILE A 14 -17.94 7.02 1.15
N ALA A 15 -17.72 6.54 -0.08
CA ALA A 15 -18.73 6.54 -1.13
C ALA A 15 -19.98 5.75 -0.70
N VAL A 16 -19.78 4.55 -0.15
CA VAL A 16 -20.88 3.72 0.39
C VAL A 16 -21.58 4.42 1.55
N ALA A 17 -20.85 5.00 2.51
CA ALA A 17 -21.45 5.70 3.64
C ALA A 17 -22.34 6.87 3.20
N ARG A 18 -21.89 7.64 2.20
CA ARG A 18 -22.68 8.72 1.59
C ARG A 18 -23.93 8.21 0.90
N GLU A 19 -23.81 7.17 0.08
CA GLU A 19 -24.95 6.56 -0.64
C GLU A 19 -26.02 6.07 0.34
N ARG A 20 -25.60 5.53 1.50
CA ARG A 20 -26.49 4.98 2.52
C ARG A 20 -26.96 6.00 3.57
N GLY A 21 -26.56 7.26 3.46
CA GLY A 21 -26.90 8.31 4.44
C GLY A 21 -26.31 8.05 5.84
N TRP A 22 -25.22 7.29 5.94
CA TRP A 22 -24.57 7.00 7.20
C TRP A 22 -23.72 8.17 7.65
N LYS A 23 -23.75 8.48 8.95
CA LYS A 23 -22.81 9.42 9.56
C LYS A 23 -21.43 8.76 9.62
N TYR A 24 -20.40 9.49 9.21
CA TYR A 24 -19.03 8.99 9.24
C TYR A 24 -18.03 10.10 9.59
N LEU A 25 -16.87 9.69 10.09
CA LEU A 25 -15.71 10.53 10.30
C LEU A 25 -14.54 10.00 9.48
N VAL A 26 -13.74 10.90 8.91
CA VAL A 26 -12.48 10.56 8.25
C VAL A 26 -11.36 11.12 9.11
N CYS A 27 -10.55 10.23 9.66
CA CYS A 27 -9.41 10.59 10.48
C CYS A 27 -8.15 10.36 9.63
N PRO A 28 -7.36 11.40 9.33
CA PRO A 28 -6.02 11.19 8.81
C PRO A 28 -5.25 10.39 9.87
N GLY A 29 -4.75 9.22 9.50
CA GLY A 29 -3.88 8.44 10.37
C GLY A 29 -2.46 9.00 10.33
N ASP A 30 -1.60 8.40 11.13
CA ASP A 30 -0.19 8.74 11.13
C ASP A 30 0.47 8.38 9.79
N SER A 31 1.46 9.18 9.40
CA SER A 31 2.36 8.79 8.33
C SER A 31 3.45 7.88 8.88
N ASN A 32 3.50 6.66 8.35
CA ASN A 32 4.48 5.66 8.68
C ASN A 32 5.57 5.64 7.60
N ASN A 33 6.82 5.66 8.02
CA ASN A 33 7.95 5.53 7.10
C ASN A 33 8.36 4.07 7.01
N LEU A 34 8.37 3.53 5.79
CA LEU A 34 8.84 2.18 5.52
C LEU A 34 10.16 2.26 4.74
N ASP A 35 11.21 1.64 5.28
CA ASP A 35 12.48 1.45 4.57
C ASP A 35 12.33 0.31 3.57
N ILE A 36 12.44 0.64 2.29
CA ILE A 36 12.32 -0.30 1.17
C ILE A 36 13.67 -0.55 0.49
N THR A 37 14.78 -0.09 1.06
CA THR A 37 16.11 -0.19 0.44
C THR A 37 16.43 -1.61 -0.03
N THR A 38 16.11 -2.59 0.80
CA THR A 38 16.43 -3.99 0.57
C THR A 38 15.68 -4.61 -0.61
N ILE A 39 14.55 -4.04 -1.06
CA ILE A 39 13.80 -4.62 -2.19
C ILE A 39 14.59 -4.53 -3.50
N PHE A 40 15.55 -3.62 -3.60
CA PHE A 40 16.40 -3.43 -4.79
C PHE A 40 17.59 -4.40 -4.84
N ASP A 41 17.89 -5.09 -3.74
CA ASP A 41 18.86 -6.18 -3.71
C ASP A 41 18.14 -7.52 -3.94
N SER A 42 18.34 -8.12 -5.13
CA SER A 42 17.75 -9.41 -5.48
C SER A 42 18.21 -10.57 -4.59
N PHE A 43 19.37 -10.44 -3.94
CA PHE A 43 19.90 -11.47 -3.03
C PHE A 43 19.40 -11.30 -1.60
N SER A 44 18.79 -10.16 -1.27
CA SER A 44 18.23 -9.92 0.06
C SER A 44 16.97 -10.74 0.28
N ARG A 45 17.05 -11.69 1.23
CA ARG A 45 15.88 -12.48 1.64
C ARG A 45 14.75 -11.59 2.18
N GLU A 46 15.09 -10.61 3.01
CA GLU A 46 14.13 -9.67 3.59
C GLU A 46 13.55 -8.75 2.52
N GLY A 47 14.38 -8.27 1.59
CA GLY A 47 13.94 -7.47 0.44
C GLY A 47 12.94 -8.22 -0.45
N ASN A 48 13.17 -9.51 -0.68
CA ASN A 48 12.25 -10.35 -1.44
C ASN A 48 10.90 -10.53 -0.73
N TYR A 49 10.89 -10.79 0.59
CA TYR A 49 9.64 -10.85 1.34
C TYR A 49 8.89 -9.53 1.38
N LEU A 50 9.61 -8.41 1.48
CA LEU A 50 8.99 -7.09 1.46
C LEU A 50 8.40 -6.76 0.08
N LEU A 51 9.09 -7.12 -1.01
CA LEU A 51 8.57 -6.97 -2.37
C LEU A 51 7.29 -7.79 -2.58
N ASP A 52 7.25 -9.01 -2.05
CA ASP A 52 6.06 -9.87 -2.06
C ASP A 52 4.89 -9.22 -1.32
N PHE A 53 5.15 -8.66 -0.13
CA PHE A 53 4.15 -7.92 0.65
C PHE A 53 3.60 -6.71 -0.12
N LEU A 54 4.50 -5.87 -0.65
CA LEU A 54 4.16 -4.63 -1.35
C LEU A 54 3.40 -4.86 -2.66
N SER A 55 3.64 -5.99 -3.32
CA SER A 55 2.96 -6.38 -4.55
C SER A 55 1.69 -7.22 -4.31
N ASN A 56 1.49 -7.67 -3.07
CA ASN A 56 0.51 -8.69 -2.69
C ASN A 56 0.57 -9.93 -3.60
N ARG A 57 1.79 -10.44 -3.83
CA ARG A 57 2.07 -11.65 -4.61
C ARG A 57 3.19 -12.41 -3.92
N VAL A 58 3.15 -13.74 -4.00
CA VAL A 58 4.18 -14.59 -3.39
C VAL A 58 5.27 -14.87 -4.43
N ASN A 59 6.53 -14.78 -4.01
CA ASN A 59 7.70 -15.11 -4.81
C ASN A 59 7.73 -14.34 -6.15
N VAL A 60 7.53 -13.02 -6.10
CA VAL A 60 7.40 -12.15 -7.29
C VAL A 60 8.53 -12.35 -8.28
N ARG A 61 9.78 -12.34 -7.80
CA ARG A 61 10.95 -12.46 -8.67
C ARG A 61 11.07 -13.82 -9.35
N GLN A 62 10.48 -14.87 -8.76
CA GLN A 62 10.48 -16.21 -9.34
C GLN A 62 9.29 -16.43 -10.28
N ASN A 63 8.15 -15.81 -10.00
CA ASN A 63 6.88 -16.12 -10.64
C ASN A 63 6.49 -15.14 -11.75
N GLU A 64 7.07 -13.94 -11.76
CA GLU A 64 6.77 -12.91 -12.76
C GLU A 64 7.84 -12.83 -13.84
N GLU A 65 7.45 -12.36 -15.03
CA GLU A 65 8.40 -12.03 -16.08
C GLU A 65 9.32 -10.89 -15.63
N LYS A 66 10.57 -10.92 -16.10
CA LYS A 66 11.59 -9.93 -15.76
C LYS A 66 11.11 -8.48 -15.95
N GLU A 67 10.43 -8.20 -17.07
CA GLU A 67 9.88 -6.88 -17.37
C GLU A 67 8.83 -6.43 -16.34
N SER A 68 7.99 -7.36 -15.87
CA SER A 68 6.99 -7.09 -14.84
C SER A 68 7.65 -6.76 -13.50
N VAL A 69 8.70 -7.51 -13.12
CA VAL A 69 9.48 -7.23 -11.91
C VAL A 69 10.15 -5.85 -11.99
N GLU A 70 10.75 -5.52 -13.14
CA GLU A 70 11.38 -4.20 -13.36
C GLU A 70 10.36 -3.07 -13.21
N LYS A 71 9.16 -3.19 -13.80
CA LYS A 71 8.09 -2.19 -13.64
C LYS A 71 7.68 -1.99 -12.18
N ILE A 72 7.59 -3.06 -11.39
CA ILE A 72 7.26 -2.97 -9.96
C ILE A 72 8.36 -2.22 -9.21
N LEU A 73 9.64 -2.53 -9.48
CA LEU A 73 10.77 -1.87 -8.83
C LEU A 73 10.88 -0.39 -9.21
N THR A 74 10.69 -0.05 -10.49
CA THR A 74 10.64 1.34 -10.95
C THR A 74 9.51 2.11 -10.28
N PHE A 75 8.32 1.51 -10.15
CA PHE A 75 7.22 2.14 -9.43
C PHE A 75 7.58 2.48 -7.98
N TRP A 76 8.21 1.55 -7.25
CA TRP A 76 8.62 1.79 -5.87
C TRP A 76 9.78 2.77 -5.74
N GLU A 77 10.69 2.79 -6.71
CA GLU A 77 11.74 3.80 -6.82
C GLU A 77 11.14 5.20 -6.97
N GLU A 78 10.15 5.38 -7.86
CA GLU A 78 9.45 6.66 -8.06
C GLU A 78 8.59 7.09 -6.87
N LYS A 79 8.08 6.13 -6.07
CA LYS A 79 7.25 6.39 -4.88
C LYS A 79 8.05 6.68 -3.61
N SER A 80 9.37 6.57 -3.65
CA SER A 80 10.22 6.69 -2.48
C SER A 80 11.18 7.87 -2.58
N SER A 81 11.76 8.25 -1.46
CA SER A 81 12.84 9.22 -1.36
C SER A 81 14.03 8.63 -0.62
N THR A 82 15.22 9.13 -0.90
CA THR A 82 16.43 8.74 -0.17
C THR A 82 16.67 9.70 0.99
N ASN A 83 16.86 9.17 2.19
CA ASN A 83 17.18 9.98 3.37
C ASN A 83 18.69 10.25 3.50
N ASP A 84 19.09 11.04 4.51
CA ASP A 84 20.49 11.43 4.76
C ASP A 84 21.44 10.25 5.02
N HIS A 85 20.90 9.06 5.32
CA HIS A 85 21.67 7.84 5.53
C HIS A 85 21.73 6.94 4.29
N GLY A 86 21.26 7.42 3.14
CA GLY A 86 21.23 6.65 1.90
C GLY A 86 20.14 5.57 1.86
N ARG A 87 19.22 5.55 2.84
CA ARG A 87 18.11 4.58 2.87
C ARG A 87 16.95 5.13 2.05
N ARG A 88 16.30 4.25 1.31
CA ARG A 88 15.14 4.55 0.49
C ARG A 88 13.86 4.34 1.29
N ILE A 89 13.13 5.41 1.54
CA ILE A 89 11.97 5.48 2.41
C ILE A 89 10.71 5.75 1.57
N VAL A 90 9.64 5.03 1.85
CA VAL A 90 8.30 5.37 1.37
C VAL A 90 7.43 5.82 2.54
N GLU A 91 6.69 6.91 2.35
CA GLU A 91 5.69 7.37 3.30
C GLU A 91 4.37 6.65 3.02
N LEU A 92 3.94 5.82 3.97
CA LEU A 92 2.65 5.16 3.97
C LEU A 92 1.72 5.96 4.88
N ARG A 93 0.62 6.47 4.33
CA ARG A 93 -0.40 7.17 5.12
C ARG A 93 -1.58 6.26 5.37
N ASP A 94 -1.76 5.89 6.63
CA ASP A 94 -2.99 5.25 7.07
C ASP A 94 -4.10 6.31 7.12
N ASN A 95 -5.33 5.94 6.78
CA ASN A 95 -6.47 6.76 7.17
C ASN A 95 -7.55 5.84 7.71
N ALA A 96 -8.28 6.31 8.71
CA ALA A 96 -9.39 5.59 9.29
C ALA A 96 -10.71 6.24 8.84
N VAL A 97 -11.68 5.40 8.48
CA VAL A 97 -13.06 5.82 8.25
C VAL A 97 -13.91 5.18 9.35
N ILE A 98 -14.49 6.01 10.23
CA ILE A 98 -15.31 5.56 11.34
C ILE A 98 -16.78 5.77 10.97
N ILE A 99 -17.55 4.69 10.86
CA ILE A 99 -19.00 4.74 10.65
C ILE A 99 -19.69 4.86 12.01
N LEU A 100 -20.50 5.91 12.18
CA LEU A 100 -21.24 6.16 13.41
C LEU A 100 -22.64 5.58 13.30
N LYS A 101 -22.93 4.56 14.12
CA LYS A 101 -24.26 3.98 14.25
C LYS A 101 -24.88 4.40 15.57
N GLY A 102 -26.03 5.08 15.49
CA GLY A 102 -26.88 5.42 16.64
C GLY A 102 -26.51 6.75 17.30
N PHE A 103 -27.22 7.81 16.92
CA PHE A 103 -27.65 8.87 17.83
C PHE A 103 -29.01 9.33 17.34
N GLY A 104 -29.98 8.41 17.40
CA GLY A 104 -31.39 8.75 17.36
C GLY A 104 -31.83 8.97 18.80
N HIS A 105 -31.93 10.24 19.18
CA HIS A 105 -32.90 10.67 20.19
C HIS A 105 -34.09 11.24 19.43
#